data_AF-A0A537Y4K0-F1
#
_entry.id   AF-A0A537Y4K0-F1
#
_cell.length_a   1.000
_cell.length_b   1.000
_cell.length_c   1.000
_cell.angle_alpha   90.00
_cell.angle_beta   90.00
_cell.angle_gamma   90.00
#
_symmetry.space_group_name_H-M   'P 1'
#
loop_
_entity.id
_entity.type
_entity.pdbx_description
1 polymer ?
#
loop_
_entity_poly.entity_id
_entity_poly.type
_entity_poly.pdbx_seq_one_letter_code
_entity_poly.pdbx_strand_id
1 'polypeptide(L)'
;MVAADDQLATVAAATPAPGPPPGPMAFIRLTEDLVHYLVIAALLVLAGMALYKTAIDLFHPDVSLANRVINGLNGVLFVVIVLELMTTVVAHFEHSGFQLQPFLIIGIISGVRHILTVGARLSLAGEVTGTAFRQSQIELGVEGAVVLGLGLALFLVRLRPSKGTEY
;
A
#
# COMPACT_ATOMS: atom_id res chain seq x y z
N MET A 1 -6.17 1.28 71.43
CA MET A 1 -5.21 2.13 70.71
C MET A 1 -3.98 1.31 70.32
N VAL A 2 -4.13 0.25 69.51
CA VAL A 2 -3.01 -0.47 68.83
C VAL A 2 -3.66 -1.30 67.71
N ALA A 3 -3.94 -0.69 66.55
CA ALA A 3 -4.44 -1.43 65.37
C ALA A 3 -4.29 -0.64 64.06
N ALA A 4 -3.38 0.33 64.00
CA ALA A 4 -3.21 1.19 62.82
C ALA A 4 -1.81 1.11 62.17
N ASP A 5 -0.83 0.46 62.83
CA ASP A 5 0.57 0.48 62.40
C ASP A 5 0.94 -0.69 61.46
N ASP A 6 0.15 -1.76 61.47
CA ASP A 6 0.48 -3.02 60.77
C ASP A 6 0.13 -2.99 59.26
N GLN A 7 -0.71 -2.04 58.83
CA GLN A 7 -1.03 -1.85 57.41
C GLN A 7 0.02 -1.02 56.66
N LEU A 8 0.83 -0.22 57.34
CA LEU A 8 1.87 0.60 56.69
C LEU A 8 3.13 -0.22 56.35
N ALA A 9 3.39 -1.31 57.08
CA ALA A 9 4.55 -2.18 56.86
C ALA A 9 4.39 -3.17 55.68
N THR A 10 3.15 -3.43 55.22
CA THR A 10 2.87 -4.43 54.18
C THR A 10 2.96 -3.88 52.75
N VAL A 11 3.07 -2.56 52.57
CA VAL A 11 3.19 -1.92 51.24
C VAL A 11 4.66 -1.83 50.78
N ALA A 12 5.62 -2.27 51.61
CA ALA A 12 7.06 -2.09 51.36
C ALA A 12 7.73 -3.20 50.52
N ALA A 13 6.98 -4.04 49.80
CA ALA A 13 7.55 -5.16 49.06
C ALA A 13 7.41 -5.02 47.53
N ALA A 14 8.57 -5.07 46.88
CA ALA A 14 8.83 -5.25 45.46
C ALA A 14 8.75 -3.99 44.59
N THR A 15 9.86 -3.25 44.54
CA THR A 15 10.25 -2.58 43.29
C THR A 15 10.25 -3.64 42.17
N PRO A 16 9.47 -3.47 41.09
CA PRO A 16 9.40 -4.47 40.04
C PRO A 16 10.79 -4.66 39.44
N ALA A 17 11.21 -5.92 39.28
CA ALA A 17 12.49 -6.25 38.70
C ALA A 17 12.61 -5.59 37.31
N PRO A 18 13.79 -5.00 36.97
CA PRO A 18 13.99 -4.44 35.64
C PRO A 18 13.77 -5.53 34.60
N GLY A 19 12.93 -5.24 33.62
CA GLY A 19 12.63 -6.18 32.53
C GLY A 19 13.91 -6.62 31.81
N PRO A 20 13.90 -7.81 31.18
CA PRO A 20 15.06 -8.28 30.43
C PRO A 20 15.48 -7.23 29.38
N PRO A 21 16.79 -7.01 29.18
CA PRO A 21 17.27 -6.05 28.19
C PRO A 21 16.71 -6.43 26.82
N PRO A 22 16.36 -5.44 25.97
CA PRO A 22 15.76 -5.70 24.67
C PRO A 22 16.67 -6.64 23.87
N GLY A 23 16.21 -7.87 23.67
CA GLY A 23 16.93 -8.88 22.91
C GLY A 23 17.04 -8.50 21.42
N PRO A 24 17.82 -9.24 20.63
CA PRO A 24 18.00 -8.97 19.19
C PRO A 24 16.67 -8.89 18.41
N MET A 25 15.63 -9.59 18.86
CA MET A 25 14.27 -9.51 18.29
C MET A 25 13.60 -8.14 18.50
N ALA A 26 13.93 -7.41 19.57
CA ALA A 26 13.40 -6.07 19.81
C ALA A 26 14.02 -5.04 18.86
N PHE A 27 15.31 -5.20 18.54
CA PHE A 27 15.98 -4.37 17.53
C PHE A 27 15.41 -4.57 16.13
N ILE A 28 15.10 -5.82 15.76
CA ILE A 28 14.48 -6.13 14.46
C ILE A 28 13.11 -5.46 14.35
N ARG A 29 12.24 -5.62 15.36
CA ARG A 29 10.91 -5.00 15.38
C ARG A 29 10.97 -3.47 15.34
N LEU A 30 11.86 -2.86 16.13
CA LEU A 30 12.03 -1.42 16.14
C LEU A 30 12.48 -0.89 14.78
N THR A 31 13.36 -1.62 14.10
CA THR A 31 13.86 -1.26 12.77
C THR A 31 12.78 -1.44 11.71
N GLU A 32 12.01 -2.53 11.77
CA GLU A 32 10.87 -2.81 10.89
C GLU A 32 9.81 -1.71 10.99
N ASP A 33 9.38 -1.38 12.21
CA ASP A 33 8.40 -0.32 12.47
C ASP A 33 8.91 1.03 11.97
N LEU A 34 10.16 1.38 12.26
CA LEU A 34 10.77 2.65 11.85
C LEU A 34 10.81 2.78 10.33
N VAL A 35 11.28 1.74 9.63
CA VAL A 35 11.34 1.72 8.16
C VAL A 35 9.94 1.88 7.59
N HIS A 36 8.95 1.21 8.16
CA HIS A 36 7.58 1.28 7.68
C HIS A 36 6.95 2.66 7.82
N TYR A 37 7.04 3.27 9.01
CA TYR A 37 6.56 4.63 9.23
C TYR A 37 7.25 5.63 8.29
N LEU A 38 8.53 5.43 8.02
CA LEU A 38 9.28 6.26 7.08
C LEU A 38 8.78 6.08 5.64
N VAL A 39 8.48 4.86 5.20
CA VAL A 39 7.90 4.57 3.87
C VAL A 39 6.53 5.23 3.73
N ILE A 40 5.63 5.04 4.70
CA ILE A 40 4.30 5.66 4.67
C ILE A 40 4.41 7.19 4.62
N ALA A 41 5.25 7.78 5.48
CA ALA A 41 5.46 9.22 5.50
C ALA A 41 6.02 9.73 4.16
N ALA A 42 7.00 9.03 3.57
CA ALA A 42 7.56 9.39 2.28
C ALA A 42 6.52 9.31 1.16
N LEU A 43 5.71 8.25 1.10
CA LEU A 43 4.64 8.11 0.11
C LEU A 43 3.58 9.21 0.27
N LEU A 44 3.19 9.54 1.51
CA LEU A 44 2.25 10.63 1.77
C LEU A 44 2.79 12.00 1.31
N VAL A 45 4.05 12.29 1.59
CA VAL A 45 4.70 13.54 1.15
C VAL A 45 4.77 13.59 -0.38
N LEU A 46 5.15 12.50 -1.03
CA LEU A 46 5.22 12.42 -2.50
C LEU A 46 3.84 12.59 -3.14
N ALA A 47 2.81 11.92 -2.62
CA ALA A 47 1.43 12.06 -3.08
C ALA A 47 0.94 13.50 -2.90
N GLY A 48 1.15 14.09 -1.71
CA GLY A 48 0.75 15.47 -1.41
C GLY A 48 1.45 16.49 -2.30
N MET A 49 2.77 16.36 -2.49
CA MET A 49 3.55 17.25 -3.35
C MET A 49 3.10 17.15 -4.81
N ALA A 50 2.95 15.94 -5.34
CA ALA A 50 2.49 15.72 -6.71
C ALA A 50 1.08 16.26 -6.92
N LEU A 51 0.17 16.01 -5.97
CA LEU A 51 -1.20 16.53 -6.03
C LEU A 51 -1.22 18.06 -6.02
N TYR A 52 -0.43 18.69 -5.13
CA TYR A 52 -0.31 20.13 -5.04
C TYR A 52 0.22 20.74 -6.34
N LYS A 53 1.34 20.19 -6.87
CA LYS A 53 1.96 20.64 -8.13
C LYS A 53 0.97 20.51 -9.29
N THR A 54 0.25 19.40 -9.35
CA THR A 54 -0.75 19.14 -10.38
C THR A 54 -1.87 20.17 -10.31
N ALA A 55 -2.41 20.42 -9.11
CA ALA A 55 -3.48 21.39 -8.90
C ALA A 55 -3.09 22.80 -9.35
N ILE A 56 -1.89 23.28 -8.99
CA ILE A 56 -1.43 24.61 -9.42
C ILE A 56 -1.18 24.70 -10.92
N ASP A 57 -0.67 23.63 -11.54
CA ASP A 57 -0.35 23.61 -12.97
C ASP A 57 -1.62 23.62 -13.84
N LEU A 58 -2.76 23.11 -13.32
CA LEU A 58 -4.05 23.21 -14.00
C LEU A 58 -4.55 24.65 -14.18
N PHE A 59 -4.21 25.55 -13.26
CA PHE A 59 -4.66 26.95 -13.30
C PHE A 59 -3.64 27.90 -13.95
N HIS A 60 -2.47 27.40 -14.40
CA HIS A 60 -1.49 28.24 -15.09
C HIS A 60 -1.97 28.63 -16.50
N PRO A 61 -2.07 29.94 -16.80
CA PRO A 61 -2.64 30.43 -18.05
C PRO A 61 -1.76 30.20 -19.29
N ASP A 62 -0.45 30.02 -19.11
CA ASP A 62 0.56 30.08 -20.19
C ASP A 62 0.66 28.84 -21.11
N VAL A 63 -0.15 27.81 -20.85
CA VAL A 63 -0.14 26.53 -21.59
C VAL A 63 -1.44 26.31 -22.36
N SER A 64 -1.43 25.45 -23.39
CA SER A 64 -2.66 25.07 -24.09
C SER A 64 -3.60 24.26 -23.18
N LEU A 65 -4.91 24.31 -23.42
CA LEU A 65 -5.89 23.52 -22.65
C LEU A 65 -5.60 22.02 -22.73
N ALA A 66 -5.24 21.51 -23.91
CA ALA A 66 -4.89 20.11 -24.12
C ALA A 66 -3.69 19.70 -23.23
N ASN A 67 -2.63 20.49 -23.22
CA ASN A 67 -1.43 20.19 -22.42
C ASN A 67 -1.72 20.28 -20.91
N ARG A 68 -2.56 21.22 -20.47
CA ARG A 68 -3.00 21.29 -19.07
C ARG A 68 -3.72 20.01 -18.63
N VAL A 69 -4.64 19.52 -19.45
CA VAL A 69 -5.40 18.30 -19.14
C VAL A 69 -4.49 17.07 -19.13
N ILE A 70 -3.58 16.94 -20.10
CA ILE A 70 -2.62 15.83 -20.17
C ILE A 70 -1.69 15.82 -18.94
N ASN A 71 -1.10 16.98 -18.61
CA ASN A 71 -0.22 17.11 -17.45
C ASN A 71 -0.99 16.87 -16.15
N GLY A 72 -2.22 17.41 -16.06
CA GLY A 72 -3.15 17.20 -14.97
C GLY A 72 -3.41 15.71 -14.73
N LEU A 73 -3.75 14.97 -15.78
CA LEU A 73 -4.03 13.55 -15.63
C LEU A 73 -2.76 12.76 -15.28
N ASN A 74 -1.61 13.07 -15.88
CA ASN A 74 -0.36 12.42 -15.52
C ASN A 74 -0.03 12.58 -14.03
N GLY A 75 -0.26 13.77 -13.49
CA GLY A 75 -0.10 14.08 -12.08
C GLY A 75 -1.09 13.33 -11.18
N VAL A 76 -2.38 13.32 -11.53
CA VAL A 76 -3.41 12.56 -10.78
C VAL A 76 -3.13 11.05 -10.84
N LEU A 77 -2.76 10.50 -12.00
CA LEU A 77 -2.39 9.09 -12.15
C LEU A 77 -1.18 8.74 -11.29
N PHE A 78 -0.18 9.63 -11.22
CA PHE A 78 0.95 9.44 -10.31
C PHE A 78 0.49 9.39 -8.85
N VAL A 79 -0.38 10.30 -8.42
CA VAL A 79 -0.95 10.28 -7.06
C VAL A 79 -1.72 8.98 -6.80
N VAL A 80 -2.53 8.53 -7.76
CA VAL A 80 -3.28 7.26 -7.70
C VAL A 80 -2.34 6.06 -7.58
N ILE A 81 -1.17 6.07 -8.25
CA ILE A 81 -0.13 5.05 -8.06
C ILE A 81 0.45 5.10 -6.65
N VAL A 82 0.83 6.29 -6.16
CA VAL A 82 1.43 6.43 -4.82
C VAL A 82 0.46 6.03 -3.72
N LEU A 83 -0.82 6.39 -3.82
CA LEU A 83 -1.86 5.97 -2.88
C LEU A 83 -2.08 4.46 -2.89
N GLU A 84 -1.85 3.81 -4.03
CA GLU A 84 -1.89 2.34 -4.09
C GLU A 84 -0.72 1.71 -3.37
N LEU A 85 0.49 2.22 -3.61
CA LEU A 85 1.68 1.76 -2.88
C LEU A 85 1.50 1.93 -1.37
N MET A 86 0.85 3.02 -0.94
CA MET A 86 0.50 3.19 0.47
C MET A 86 -0.47 2.11 0.95
N THR A 87 -1.49 1.78 0.16
CA THR A 87 -2.48 0.75 0.50
C THR A 87 -1.85 -0.64 0.56
N THR A 88 -0.96 -0.99 -0.37
CA THR A 88 -0.24 -2.27 -0.34
C THR A 88 0.71 -2.36 0.87
N VAL A 89 1.38 -1.25 1.19
CA VAL A 89 2.24 -1.12 2.36
C VAL A 89 1.42 -1.29 3.64
N VAL A 90 0.26 -0.65 3.79
CA VAL A 90 -0.61 -0.81 4.98
C VAL A 90 -1.20 -2.22 5.07
N ALA A 91 -1.67 -2.79 3.96
CA ALA A 91 -2.31 -4.11 3.95
C ALA A 91 -1.35 -5.25 4.33
N HIS A 92 -0.04 -5.06 4.12
CA HIS A 92 0.99 -5.98 4.60
C HIS A 92 1.00 -6.13 6.14
N PHE A 93 0.56 -5.10 6.88
CA PHE A 93 0.63 -5.06 8.35
C PHE A 93 -0.60 -5.67 9.01
N GLU A 94 -1.77 -5.58 8.38
CA GLU A 94 -3.00 -6.18 8.91
C GLU A 94 -2.98 -7.71 8.90
N HIS A 95 -2.09 -8.32 8.10
CA HIS A 95 -2.05 -9.76 7.86
C HIS A 95 -0.68 -10.35 8.21
N SER A 96 -0.34 -10.43 9.50
CA SER A 96 0.86 -11.14 9.99
C SER A 96 0.83 -12.67 9.78
N GLY A 97 -0.10 -13.18 8.97
CA GLY A 97 -0.12 -14.53 8.42
C GLY A 97 -0.37 -14.46 6.92
N PHE A 98 0.38 -15.23 6.13
CA PHE A 98 0.23 -15.32 4.67
C PHE A 98 -1.17 -15.82 4.30
N GLN A 99 -2.14 -14.90 4.23
CA GLN A 99 -3.45 -15.19 3.70
C GLN A 99 -3.37 -14.96 2.19
N LEU A 100 -3.42 -16.07 1.44
CA LEU A 100 -3.33 -16.04 -0.03
C LEU A 100 -4.40 -15.13 -0.66
N GLN A 101 -5.58 -15.06 -0.05
CA GLN A 101 -6.71 -14.29 -0.58
C GLN A 101 -6.48 -12.76 -0.56
N PRO A 102 -6.14 -12.12 0.58
CA PRO A 102 -5.72 -10.71 0.61
C PRO A 102 -4.59 -10.39 -0.36
N PHE A 103 -3.56 -11.25 -0.44
CA PHE A 103 -2.46 -11.07 -1.39
C PHE A 103 -2.92 -11.07 -2.85
N LEU A 104 -3.74 -12.05 -3.25
CA LEU A 104 -4.28 -12.15 -4.61
C LEU A 104 -5.17 -10.95 -4.96
N ILE A 105 -5.99 -10.47 -4.02
CA ILE A 105 -6.83 -9.29 -4.21
C ILE A 105 -5.96 -8.05 -4.44
N ILE A 106 -4.94 -7.83 -3.60
CA ILE A 106 -4.01 -6.70 -3.75
C ILE A 106 -3.29 -6.76 -5.11
N GLY A 107 -2.83 -7.95 -5.53
CA GLY A 107 -2.21 -8.13 -6.84
C GLY A 107 -3.15 -7.80 -8.01
N ILE A 108 -4.42 -8.20 -7.94
CA ILE A 108 -5.43 -7.86 -8.96
C ILE A 108 -5.67 -6.35 -9.03
N ILE A 109 -5.88 -5.69 -7.89
CA ILE A 109 -6.15 -4.24 -7.85
C ILE A 109 -4.94 -3.48 -8.42
N SER A 110 -3.71 -3.86 -8.03
CA SER A 110 -2.48 -3.27 -8.54
C SER A 110 -2.34 -3.43 -10.07
N GLY A 111 -2.57 -4.64 -10.60
CA GLY A 111 -2.47 -4.88 -12.05
C GLY A 111 -3.54 -4.13 -12.84
N VAL A 112 -4.80 -4.12 -12.37
CA VAL A 112 -5.88 -3.34 -12.99
C VAL A 112 -5.56 -1.85 -13.00
N ARG A 113 -5.00 -1.31 -11.91
CA ARG A 113 -4.58 0.09 -11.84
C ARG A 113 -3.49 0.43 -12.83
N HIS A 114 -2.48 -0.42 -12.99
CA HIS A 114 -1.42 -0.21 -13.97
C HIS A 114 -2.00 -0.16 -15.39
N ILE A 115 -2.90 -1.08 -15.73
CA ILE A 115 -3.64 -1.10 -17.00
C ILE A 115 -4.39 0.22 -17.23
N LEU A 116 -5.15 0.70 -16.24
CA LEU A 116 -5.88 1.96 -16.33
C LEU A 116 -4.95 3.15 -16.50
N THR A 117 -3.82 3.16 -15.81
CA THR A 117 -2.84 4.25 -15.87
C THR A 117 -2.14 4.30 -17.23
N VAL A 118 -1.66 3.16 -17.72
CA VAL A 118 -1.04 3.05 -19.04
C VAL A 118 -2.06 3.35 -20.14
N GLY A 119 -3.27 2.80 -20.05
CA GLY A 119 -4.36 3.07 -21.01
C GLY A 119 -4.73 4.54 -21.07
N ALA A 120 -4.92 5.19 -19.92
CA ALA A 120 -5.25 6.61 -19.87
C ALA A 120 -4.11 7.50 -20.41
N ARG A 121 -2.85 7.17 -20.10
CA ARG A 121 -1.68 7.85 -20.70
C ARG A 121 -1.68 7.70 -22.22
N LEU A 122 -1.95 6.50 -22.73
CA LEU A 122 -1.94 6.22 -24.16
C LEU A 122 -3.08 6.93 -24.90
N SER A 123 -4.27 7.02 -24.30
CA SER A 123 -5.40 7.77 -24.87
C SER A 123 -5.19 9.27 -24.93
N LEU A 124 -4.36 9.82 -24.03
CA LEU A 124 -4.15 11.27 -23.90
C LEU A 124 -2.83 11.78 -24.47
N ALA A 125 -1.83 10.90 -24.65
CA ALA A 125 -0.53 11.26 -25.22
C ALA A 125 -0.59 11.62 -26.73
N GLY A 126 -1.73 11.47 -27.40
CA GLY A 126 -1.89 11.85 -28.81
C GLY A 126 -1.16 10.90 -29.76
N GLU A 127 -0.56 11.42 -30.84
CA GLU A 127 0.17 10.60 -31.82
C GLU A 127 1.42 9.95 -31.21
N VAL A 128 1.25 8.71 -30.76
CA VAL A 128 2.34 7.83 -30.35
C VAL A 128 2.90 7.15 -31.60
N THR A 129 4.23 7.05 -31.71
CA THR A 129 4.85 6.30 -32.81
C THR A 129 4.34 4.86 -32.80
N GLY A 130 4.15 4.26 -33.99
CA GLY A 130 3.58 2.91 -34.09
C GLY A 130 4.36 1.83 -33.34
N THR A 131 5.66 2.04 -33.10
CA THR A 131 6.51 1.18 -32.27
C THR A 131 6.18 1.32 -30.77
N ALA A 132 6.09 2.54 -30.26
CA ALA A 132 5.75 2.82 -28.86
C ALA A 132 4.32 2.39 -28.52
N PHE A 133 3.38 2.58 -29.43
CA PHE A 133 2.00 2.12 -29.29
C PHE A 133 1.92 0.58 -29.20
N ARG A 134 2.63 -0.14 -30.08
CA ARG A 134 2.67 -1.60 -30.05
C ARG A 134 3.33 -2.13 -28.78
N GLN A 135 4.41 -1.50 -28.32
CA GLN A 135 5.05 -1.87 -27.05
C GLN A 135 4.11 -1.69 -25.86
N SER A 136 3.37 -0.57 -25.81
CA SER A 136 2.36 -0.32 -24.78
C SER A 136 1.22 -1.34 -24.84
N GLN A 137 0.77 -1.74 -26.04
CA GLN A 137 -0.23 -2.80 -26.18
C GLN A 137 0.26 -4.17 -25.68
N ILE A 138 1.52 -4.52 -25.94
CA ILE A 138 2.12 -5.76 -25.43
C ILE A 138 2.22 -5.69 -23.91
N GLU A 139 2.68 -4.57 -23.35
CA GLU A 139 2.74 -4.36 -21.90
C GLU A 139 1.35 -4.51 -21.25
N LEU A 140 0.34 -3.86 -21.81
CA LEU A 140 -1.05 -3.97 -21.36
C LEU A 140 -1.59 -5.40 -21.48
N GLY A 141 -1.25 -6.11 -22.56
CA GLY A 141 -1.64 -7.50 -22.76
C GLY A 141 -1.00 -8.45 -21.75
N VAL A 142 0.27 -8.25 -21.43
CA VAL A 142 1.00 -9.03 -20.41
C VAL A 142 0.40 -8.78 -19.03
N GLU A 143 0.16 -7.53 -18.64
CA GLU A 143 -0.50 -7.23 -17.37
C GLU A 143 -1.93 -7.77 -17.30
N GLY A 144 -2.69 -7.67 -18.40
CA GLY A 144 -4.01 -8.29 -18.49
C GLY A 144 -3.96 -9.81 -18.24
N ALA A 145 -2.96 -10.50 -18.81
CA ALA A 145 -2.75 -11.93 -18.56
C ALA A 145 -2.41 -12.24 -17.09
N VAL A 146 -1.57 -11.42 -16.45
CA VAL A 146 -1.23 -11.57 -15.02
C VAL A 146 -2.48 -11.40 -14.16
N VAL A 147 -3.25 -10.33 -14.37
CA VAL A 147 -4.50 -10.07 -13.63
C VAL A 147 -5.50 -11.22 -13.78
N LEU A 148 -5.67 -11.75 -15.00
CA LEU A 148 -6.53 -12.91 -15.24
C LEU A 148 -6.01 -14.16 -14.52
N GLY A 149 -4.70 -14.39 -14.51
CA GLY A 149 -4.07 -15.48 -13.78
C GLY A 149 -4.30 -15.40 -12.27
N LEU A 150 -4.15 -14.20 -11.70
CA LEU A 150 -4.43 -13.95 -10.28
C LEU A 150 -5.92 -14.12 -9.95
N GLY A 151 -6.81 -13.65 -10.84
CA GLY A 151 -8.25 -13.84 -10.71
C GLY A 151 -8.65 -15.32 -10.72
N LEU A 152 -8.04 -16.11 -11.60
CA LEU A 152 -8.23 -17.56 -11.64
C LEU A 152 -7.71 -18.23 -10.36
N ALA A 153 -6.53 -17.85 -9.87
CA ALA A 153 -6.00 -18.36 -8.62
C ALA A 153 -6.93 -18.04 -7.44
N LEU A 154 -7.46 -16.81 -7.37
CA LEU A 154 -8.39 -16.39 -6.33
C LEU A 154 -9.71 -17.19 -6.39
N PHE A 155 -10.21 -17.43 -7.60
CA PHE A 155 -11.39 -18.27 -7.83
C PHE A 155 -11.17 -19.70 -7.31
N LEU A 156 -10.03 -20.34 -7.62
CA LEU A 156 -9.69 -21.68 -7.13
C LEU A 156 -9.56 -21.75 -5.60
N VAL A 157 -8.97 -20.73 -4.98
CA VAL A 157 -8.87 -20.64 -3.51
C VAL A 157 -10.27 -20.56 -2.87
N ARG A 158 -11.20 -19.82 -3.48
CA ARG A 158 -12.57 -19.65 -2.99
C ARG A 158 -13.40 -20.94 -3.08
N LEU A 159 -13.04 -21.85 -3.99
CA LEU A 159 -13.77 -23.10 -4.25
C LEU A 159 -13.50 -24.20 -3.22
N ARG A 160 -12.54 -24.07 -2.30
CA ARG A 160 -12.23 -25.12 -1.31
C ARG A 160 -13.27 -25.10 -0.18
N PRO A 161 -14.19 -26.08 -0.07
CA PRO A 161 -15.15 -26.14 1.02
C PRO A 161 -14.42 -26.53 2.30
N SER A 162 -14.66 -25.82 3.40
CA SER A 162 -14.18 -26.21 4.72
C SER A 162 -14.84 -27.55 5.07
N LYS A 163 -14.07 -28.64 5.08
CA LYS A 163 -14.56 -29.91 5.59
C LYS A 163 -14.71 -29.75 7.10
N GLY A 164 -15.93 -29.46 7.53
CA GLY A 164 -16.33 -29.58 8.93
C GLY A 164 -15.95 -30.96 9.43
N THR A 165 -15.09 -30.98 10.45
CA THR A 165 -14.78 -32.18 11.22
C THR A 165 -15.96 -32.39 12.15
N GLU A 166 -16.91 -33.23 11.72
CA GLU A 166 -17.84 -33.89 12.63
C GLU A 166 -17.06 -34.96 13.39
N TYR A 167 -16.94 -34.78 14.71
CA TYR A 167 -16.79 -35.85 15.68
C TYR A 167 -17.61 -35.49 16.92
#